data_AF-A0A2C9JT99-F1
#
_entry.id   AF-A0A2C9JT99-F1
#
_cell.length_a   1.000
_cell.length_b   1.000
_cell.length_c   1.000
_cell.angle_alpha   90.00
_cell.angle_beta   90.00
_cell.angle_gamma   90.00
#
_symmetry.space_group_name_H-M   'P 1'
#
loop_
_entity.id
_entity.type
_entity.pdbx_description
1 polymer ?
#
loop_
_entity_poly.entity_id
_entity_poly.type
_entity_poly.pdbx_seq_one_letter_code
_entity_poly.pdbx_strand_id
1 'polypeptide(L)'
;MTNLRKSKSLPVYIVEPHNDVVRYIHRSIASKILPFDDIVVIHLDSHPDLLLPVHLDADVVFKSRELIENLSIENWILPLTYAKHVSHIVWVKPPWANQIKASELNFTIGKCSQSGKIRLNCEENYFLTDGLFRPVQKLEECSNVRLTVAELRPDQWSELEHRSSTHETTKEPNVVSEQSCLFSSYQKWGPHLNDLLNGRPYILDIDLDFFSTANPFRGFLAAEAEQALRRLYGYQALCDTTDQTLLEFSKKRESQLDELEDIFCQLENEYHVKSDQQKALSLDDLMEIEAISHSSLDKQLLEDILLICNSVLLDPKYREVTFLQVHNFGCTLDDTELPHHISTEEQVSSLLNTFKSLLELVPRPTIVTIARSSLDGYCPLNAVDQYQRDVLKILENQYGSLLLTQDYD
;
A
#
# COMPACT_ATOMS: atom_id res chain seq x y z
N MET A 1 -25.56 -8.67 -22.22
CA MET A 1 -24.32 -9.41 -21.91
C MET A 1 -23.32 -9.16 -23.03
N THR A 2 -22.24 -8.45 -22.73
CA THR A 2 -21.12 -8.20 -23.64
C THR A 2 -20.36 -9.50 -23.87
N ASN A 3 -20.12 -9.89 -25.12
CA ASN A 3 -19.31 -11.07 -25.44
C ASN A 3 -17.84 -10.78 -25.12
N LEU A 4 -17.34 -11.29 -23.98
CA LEU A 4 -15.94 -11.20 -23.59
C LEU A 4 -15.06 -12.12 -24.46
N ARG A 5 -13.84 -11.66 -24.76
CA ARG A 5 -12.85 -12.47 -25.47
C ARG A 5 -12.22 -13.46 -24.49
N LYS A 6 -12.50 -14.76 -24.66
CA LYS A 6 -11.82 -15.83 -23.92
C LYS A 6 -10.52 -16.20 -24.62
N SER A 7 -9.39 -15.99 -23.95
CA SER A 7 -8.08 -16.47 -24.40
C SER A 7 -7.88 -17.93 -23.99
N LYS A 8 -7.20 -18.72 -24.84
CA LYS A 8 -6.78 -20.09 -24.47
C LYS A 8 -5.63 -20.07 -23.46
N SER A 9 -4.74 -19.09 -23.58
CA SER A 9 -3.64 -18.86 -22.64
C SER A 9 -4.01 -17.76 -21.65
N LEU A 10 -3.64 -17.91 -20.37
CA LEU A 10 -3.93 -16.93 -19.33
C LEU A 10 -3.02 -15.71 -19.51
N PRO A 11 -3.55 -14.50 -19.76
CA PRO A 11 -2.71 -13.29 -19.80
C PRO A 11 -2.10 -13.02 -18.43
N VAL A 12 -0.78 -12.84 -18.39
CA VAL A 12 -0.03 -12.49 -17.19
C VAL A 12 0.83 -11.28 -17.51
N TYR A 13 0.64 -10.19 -16.77
CA TYR A 13 1.41 -8.97 -16.90
C TYR A 13 2.31 -8.81 -15.68
N ILE A 14 3.61 -8.66 -15.89
CA ILE A 14 4.61 -8.53 -14.81
C ILE A 14 5.23 -7.15 -14.95
N VAL A 15 5.16 -6.36 -13.89
CA VAL A 15 5.69 -5.00 -13.81
C VAL A 15 6.64 -4.88 -12.63
N GLU A 16 7.42 -3.80 -12.59
CA GLU A 16 8.26 -3.49 -11.44
C GLU A 16 7.47 -2.75 -10.35
N PRO A 17 7.10 -1.46 -10.51
CA PRO A 17 6.25 -0.77 -9.53
C PRO A 17 4.79 -1.23 -9.67
N HIS A 18 4.10 -1.43 -8.54
CA HIS A 18 2.78 -2.05 -8.53
C HIS A 18 1.73 -1.30 -9.34
N ASN A 19 1.68 0.03 -9.23
CA ASN A 19 0.70 0.87 -9.93
C ASN A 19 0.74 0.75 -11.46
N ASP A 20 1.85 0.27 -12.04
CA ASP A 20 1.96 0.07 -13.48
C ASP A 20 0.98 -0.97 -14.02
N VAL A 21 0.44 -1.86 -13.18
CA VAL A 21 -0.60 -2.83 -13.57
C VAL A 21 -1.85 -2.16 -14.13
N VAL A 22 -2.16 -0.92 -13.71
CA VAL A 22 -3.36 -0.17 -14.14
C VAL A 22 -3.43 -0.03 -15.66
N ARG A 23 -2.29 0.16 -16.33
CA ARG A 23 -2.22 0.27 -17.81
C ARG A 23 -2.74 -1.00 -18.48
N TYR A 24 -2.48 -2.17 -17.90
CA TYR A 24 -2.89 -3.47 -18.40
C TYR A 24 -4.33 -3.81 -18.06
N ILE A 25 -4.80 -3.38 -16.90
CA ILE A 25 -6.22 -3.46 -16.52
C ILE A 25 -7.07 -2.65 -17.50
N HIS A 26 -6.75 -1.37 -17.71
CA HIS A 26 -7.45 -0.51 -18.68
C HIS A 26 -7.39 -1.08 -20.11
N ARG A 27 -6.24 -1.59 -20.55
CA ARG A 27 -6.11 -2.23 -21.87
C ARG A 27 -6.97 -3.48 -21.99
N SER A 28 -7.07 -4.27 -20.92
CA SER A 28 -7.89 -5.48 -20.87
C SER A 28 -9.38 -5.17 -20.89
N ILE A 29 -9.81 -4.08 -20.23
CA ILE A 29 -11.17 -3.54 -20.34
C ILE A 29 -11.45 -3.06 -21.78
N ALA A 30 -10.58 -2.22 -22.34
CA ALA A 30 -10.73 -1.69 -23.70
C ALA A 30 -10.78 -2.80 -24.77
N SER A 31 -10.03 -3.88 -24.55
CA SER A 31 -9.97 -5.04 -25.45
C SER A 31 -11.10 -6.06 -25.21
N LYS A 32 -12.00 -5.81 -24.26
CA LYS A 32 -13.09 -6.70 -23.83
C LYS A 32 -12.61 -8.08 -23.36
N ILE A 33 -11.40 -8.12 -22.79
CA ILE A 33 -10.88 -9.28 -22.05
C ILE A 33 -11.52 -9.27 -20.66
N LEU A 34 -11.43 -8.12 -19.98
CA LEU A 34 -12.22 -7.80 -18.79
C LEU A 34 -13.54 -7.12 -19.21
N PRO A 35 -14.61 -7.23 -18.40
CA PRO A 35 -15.80 -6.40 -18.57
C PRO A 35 -15.50 -4.93 -18.26
N PHE A 36 -16.47 -4.06 -18.49
CA PHE A 36 -16.34 -2.65 -18.13
C PHE A 36 -16.54 -2.39 -16.63
N ASP A 37 -17.39 -3.18 -15.98
CA ASP A 37 -17.77 -3.07 -14.57
C ASP A 37 -17.87 -4.46 -13.92
N ASP A 38 -18.18 -4.49 -12.62
CA ASP A 38 -18.36 -5.72 -11.83
C ASP A 38 -17.10 -6.61 -11.76
N ILE A 39 -15.90 -6.02 -11.86
CA ILE A 39 -14.65 -6.75 -11.70
C ILE A 39 -14.39 -7.00 -10.22
N VAL A 40 -14.00 -8.22 -9.88
CA VAL A 40 -13.44 -8.56 -8.56
C VAL A 40 -11.91 -8.52 -8.66
N VAL A 41 -11.23 -7.96 -7.67
CA VAL A 41 -9.77 -8.02 -7.55
C VAL A 41 -9.42 -8.86 -6.34
N ILE A 42 -8.62 -9.90 -6.53
CA ILE A 42 -7.96 -10.62 -5.44
C ILE A 42 -6.52 -10.15 -5.44
N HIS A 43 -6.12 -9.46 -4.38
CA HIS A 43 -4.82 -8.82 -4.26
C HIS A 43 -4.04 -9.52 -3.15
N LEU A 44 -2.97 -10.23 -3.52
CA LEU A 44 -2.05 -10.90 -2.60
C LEU A 44 -0.82 -10.03 -2.41
N ASP A 45 -0.69 -9.44 -1.23
CA ASP A 45 0.33 -8.42 -0.97
C ASP A 45 0.56 -8.26 0.54
N SER A 46 1.77 -7.88 0.96
CA SER A 46 2.05 -7.44 2.34
C SER A 46 1.42 -6.09 2.68
N HIS A 47 1.02 -5.31 1.68
CA HIS A 47 0.41 -3.98 1.77
C HIS A 47 -1.01 -3.99 1.19
N PRO A 48 -1.91 -3.07 1.61
CA PRO A 48 -3.26 -3.05 1.07
C PRO A 48 -3.38 -2.43 -0.33
N ASP A 49 -2.49 -1.47 -0.65
CA ASP A 49 -2.56 -0.59 -1.83
C ASP A 49 -3.90 0.14 -2.02
N LEU A 50 -4.52 0.51 -0.90
CA LEU A 50 -5.85 1.12 -0.87
C LEU A 50 -5.82 2.61 -0.58
N LEU A 51 -4.67 3.28 -0.53
CA LEU A 51 -4.68 4.73 -0.39
C LEU A 51 -5.22 5.42 -1.65
N LEU A 52 -5.40 6.73 -1.53
CA LEU A 52 -5.74 7.61 -2.65
C LEU A 52 -4.69 8.72 -2.70
N PRO A 53 -4.25 9.16 -3.89
CA PRO A 53 -3.42 10.35 -3.93
C PRO A 53 -4.21 11.52 -3.36
N VAL A 54 -3.72 12.12 -2.28
CA VAL A 54 -4.44 13.14 -1.50
C VAL A 54 -4.83 14.35 -2.35
N HIS A 55 -4.10 14.61 -3.44
CA HIS A 55 -4.32 15.73 -4.35
C HIS A 55 -5.03 15.35 -5.66
N LEU A 56 -5.43 14.09 -5.86
CA LEU A 56 -6.08 13.66 -7.09
C LEU A 56 -7.48 14.25 -7.24
N ASP A 57 -7.65 15.09 -8.27
CA ASP A 57 -8.96 15.56 -8.71
C ASP A 57 -9.82 14.39 -9.21
N ALA A 58 -11.07 14.32 -8.75
CA ALA A 58 -11.96 13.21 -9.08
C ALA A 58 -12.17 13.04 -10.61
N ASP A 59 -12.18 14.15 -11.35
CA ASP A 59 -12.39 14.14 -12.80
C ASP A 59 -11.19 13.55 -13.57
N VAL A 60 -9.99 13.52 -12.96
CA VAL A 60 -8.78 12.93 -13.55
C VAL A 60 -8.87 11.41 -13.61
N VAL A 61 -9.63 10.77 -12.70
CA VAL A 61 -9.79 9.31 -12.67
C VAL A 61 -10.30 8.75 -14.01
N PHE A 62 -11.13 9.51 -14.72
CA PHE A 62 -11.70 9.08 -16.01
C PHE A 62 -10.75 9.32 -17.19
N LYS A 63 -9.58 9.89 -16.96
CA LYS A 63 -8.57 10.20 -17.97
C LYS A 63 -7.37 9.27 -17.80
N SER A 64 -7.43 8.09 -18.42
CA SER A 64 -6.47 7.00 -18.18
C SER A 64 -5.00 7.40 -18.16
N ARG A 65 -4.54 8.31 -19.02
CA ARG A 65 -3.13 8.73 -19.04
C ARG A 65 -2.78 9.61 -17.85
N GLU A 66 -3.57 10.66 -17.64
CA GLU A 66 -3.38 11.59 -16.52
C GLU A 66 -3.53 10.85 -15.19
N LEU A 67 -4.47 9.90 -15.07
CA LEU A 67 -4.59 9.06 -13.87
C LEU A 67 -3.28 8.32 -13.58
N ILE A 68 -2.75 7.56 -14.55
CA ILE A 68 -1.52 6.77 -14.35
C ILE A 68 -0.35 7.66 -13.92
N GLU A 69 -0.24 8.87 -14.46
CA GLU A 69 0.80 9.85 -14.10
C GLU A 69 0.65 10.40 -12.66
N ASN A 70 -0.50 10.19 -12.00
CA ASN A 70 -0.80 10.61 -10.63
C ASN A 70 -0.91 9.44 -9.62
N LEU A 71 -0.61 8.20 -10.03
CA LEU A 71 -0.63 7.04 -9.13
C LEU A 71 0.77 6.71 -8.64
N SER A 72 0.83 6.17 -7.42
CA SER A 72 1.99 5.53 -6.82
C SER A 72 1.62 4.12 -6.37
N ILE A 73 2.63 3.35 -5.96
CA ILE A 73 2.51 1.93 -5.64
C ILE A 73 1.42 1.63 -4.60
N GLU A 74 1.15 2.55 -3.67
CA GLU A 74 0.24 2.34 -2.55
C GLU A 74 -1.22 2.78 -2.80
N ASN A 75 -1.53 3.37 -3.96
CA ASN A 75 -2.77 4.13 -4.16
C ASN A 75 -3.55 3.88 -5.47
N TRP A 76 -3.30 2.75 -6.13
CA TRP A 76 -3.79 2.48 -7.48
C TRP A 76 -5.14 1.74 -7.56
N ILE A 77 -5.55 1.01 -6.52
CA ILE A 77 -6.77 0.16 -6.56
C ILE A 77 -8.05 0.99 -6.45
N LEU A 78 -8.13 1.88 -5.45
CA LEU A 78 -9.36 2.63 -5.17
C LEU A 78 -9.83 3.55 -6.32
N PRO A 79 -8.94 4.20 -7.11
CA PRO A 79 -9.37 4.91 -8.31
C PRO A 79 -10.20 4.05 -9.28
N LEU A 80 -9.88 2.76 -9.42
CA LEU A 80 -10.66 1.83 -10.25
C LEU A 80 -12.06 1.53 -9.69
N THR A 81 -12.23 1.60 -8.36
CA THR A 81 -13.55 1.46 -7.71
C THR A 81 -14.41 2.71 -7.89
N TYR A 82 -13.80 3.91 -7.82
CA TYR A 82 -14.48 5.17 -8.09
C TYR A 82 -14.92 5.25 -9.56
N ALA A 83 -14.09 4.78 -10.48
CA ALA A 83 -14.44 4.60 -11.90
C ALA A 83 -15.50 3.52 -12.15
N LYS A 84 -15.95 2.78 -11.12
CA LYS A 84 -16.93 1.68 -11.16
C LYS A 84 -16.48 0.46 -11.97
N HIS A 85 -15.19 0.34 -12.26
CA HIS A 85 -14.62 -0.86 -12.88
C HIS A 85 -14.58 -2.02 -11.88
N VAL A 86 -14.05 -1.74 -10.68
CA VAL A 86 -13.91 -2.72 -9.58
C VAL A 86 -15.06 -2.60 -8.61
N SER A 87 -15.72 -3.72 -8.32
CA SER A 87 -16.90 -3.80 -7.44
C SER A 87 -16.60 -4.40 -6.07
N HIS A 88 -15.55 -5.22 -5.97
CA HIS A 88 -15.16 -5.91 -4.75
C HIS A 88 -13.66 -6.15 -4.77
N ILE A 89 -12.99 -5.71 -3.72
CA ILE A 89 -11.57 -5.97 -3.46
C ILE A 89 -11.47 -7.03 -2.38
N VAL A 90 -10.69 -8.08 -2.63
CA VAL A 90 -10.32 -9.09 -1.66
C VAL A 90 -8.82 -8.97 -1.43
N TRP A 91 -8.43 -8.26 -0.36
CA TRP A 91 -7.03 -8.22 0.06
C TRP A 91 -6.72 -9.48 0.87
N VAL A 92 -5.83 -10.31 0.32
CA VAL A 92 -5.35 -11.53 0.94
C VAL A 92 -3.96 -11.24 1.48
N LYS A 93 -3.89 -10.96 2.78
CA LYS A 93 -2.67 -10.51 3.45
C LYS A 93 -1.88 -11.70 4.03
N PRO A 94 -0.54 -11.60 4.11
CA PRO A 94 0.29 -12.59 4.80
C PRO A 94 0.18 -12.43 6.33
N PRO A 95 0.71 -13.38 7.12
CA PRO A 95 0.56 -13.37 8.59
C PRO A 95 1.19 -12.17 9.32
N TRP A 96 2.16 -11.49 8.71
CA TRP A 96 2.85 -10.34 9.31
C TRP A 96 2.21 -8.99 9.00
N ALA A 97 1.33 -8.92 7.98
CA ALA A 97 0.67 -7.69 7.58
C ALA A 97 -0.44 -7.34 8.58
N ASN A 98 -0.39 -6.13 9.14
CA ASN A 98 -1.29 -5.71 10.22
C ASN A 98 -1.98 -4.36 9.96
N GLN A 99 -1.77 -3.75 8.79
CA GLN A 99 -2.31 -2.42 8.47
C GLN A 99 -3.84 -2.36 8.55
N ILE A 100 -4.55 -3.40 8.11
CA ILE A 100 -6.00 -3.55 8.31
C ILE A 100 -6.28 -4.96 8.81
N LYS A 101 -7.13 -5.08 9.83
CA LYS A 101 -7.49 -6.37 10.42
C LYS A 101 -8.40 -7.15 9.48
N ALA A 102 -8.31 -8.48 9.54
CA ALA A 102 -9.19 -9.38 8.80
C ALA A 102 -10.67 -9.08 9.13
N SER A 103 -11.44 -8.69 8.11
CA SER A 103 -12.77 -8.11 8.24
C SER A 103 -13.49 -8.03 6.89
N GLU A 104 -14.78 -7.71 6.92
CA GLU A 104 -15.51 -7.21 5.75
C GLU A 104 -15.89 -5.75 6.00
N LEU A 105 -15.45 -4.86 5.12
CA LEU A 105 -15.70 -3.42 5.19
C LEU A 105 -16.53 -2.99 3.98
N ASN A 106 -17.50 -2.10 4.23
CA ASN A 106 -18.27 -1.45 3.17
C ASN A 106 -18.22 0.05 3.43
N PHE A 107 -17.76 0.80 2.44
CA PHE A 107 -17.67 2.24 2.52
C PHE A 107 -17.93 2.87 1.16
N THR A 108 -18.01 4.19 1.14
CA THR A 108 -18.30 5.02 -0.03
C THR A 108 -17.05 5.78 -0.41
N ILE A 109 -16.74 5.78 -1.70
CA ILE A 109 -15.74 6.65 -2.32
C ILE A 109 -16.46 7.67 -3.21
N GLY A 110 -16.02 8.92 -3.22
CA GLY A 110 -16.70 9.98 -3.95
C GLY A 110 -15.86 11.23 -4.16
N LYS A 111 -16.40 12.14 -4.97
CA LYS A 111 -15.85 13.48 -5.16
C LYS A 111 -16.19 14.34 -3.96
N CYS A 112 -15.21 14.93 -3.29
CA CYS A 112 -15.48 15.85 -2.20
C CYS A 112 -16.09 17.14 -2.75
N SER A 113 -17.31 17.46 -2.34
CA SER A 113 -18.05 18.69 -2.72
C SER A 113 -17.29 20.00 -2.45
N GLN A 114 -16.33 19.99 -1.51
CA GLN A 114 -15.56 21.19 -1.15
C GLN A 114 -14.26 21.33 -1.95
N SER A 115 -13.52 20.24 -2.16
CA SER A 115 -12.20 20.29 -2.79
C SER A 115 -12.18 19.80 -4.23
N GLY A 116 -13.20 19.08 -4.71
CA GLY A 116 -13.19 18.41 -6.00
C GLY A 116 -12.33 17.14 -6.07
N LYS A 117 -11.56 16.87 -5.01
CA LYS A 117 -10.65 15.72 -4.89
C LYS A 117 -11.39 14.45 -4.49
N ILE A 118 -10.83 13.29 -4.81
CA ILE A 118 -11.38 11.99 -4.41
C ILE A 118 -11.17 11.73 -2.91
N ARG A 119 -12.22 11.29 -2.21
CA ARG A 119 -12.23 11.01 -0.76
C ARG A 119 -13.15 9.84 -0.45
N LEU A 120 -13.11 9.32 0.77
CA LEU A 120 -13.90 8.17 1.20
C LEU A 120 -14.46 8.33 2.62
N ASN A 121 -15.43 7.53 3.04
CA ASN A 121 -16.02 7.61 4.39
C ASN A 121 -15.64 6.44 5.32
N CYS A 122 -14.55 5.72 5.04
CA CYS A 122 -14.09 4.62 5.89
C CYS A 122 -13.39 5.15 7.15
N GLU A 123 -13.73 4.59 8.30
CA GLU A 123 -13.21 5.00 9.62
C GLU A 123 -11.99 4.19 10.07
N GLU A 124 -11.46 3.30 9.23
CA GLU A 124 -10.21 2.61 9.54
C GLU A 124 -9.06 3.61 9.62
N ASN A 125 -8.20 3.47 10.64
CA ASN A 125 -7.04 4.35 10.85
C ASN A 125 -6.20 4.48 9.58
N TYR A 126 -6.01 3.37 8.84
CA TYR A 126 -5.32 3.33 7.56
C TYR A 126 -5.75 4.44 6.57
N PHE A 127 -7.01 4.86 6.57
CA PHE A 127 -7.46 5.98 5.72
C PHE A 127 -7.53 7.31 6.46
N LEU A 128 -7.75 7.27 7.77
CA LEU A 128 -7.87 8.48 8.60
C LEU A 128 -6.53 9.21 8.70
N THR A 129 -5.43 8.48 8.85
CA THR A 129 -4.11 9.07 9.09
C THR A 129 -3.46 9.65 7.83
N ASP A 130 -3.97 9.29 6.65
CA ASP A 130 -3.71 9.96 5.37
C ASP A 130 -4.69 11.12 5.06
N GLY A 131 -5.60 11.44 5.99
CA GLY A 131 -6.52 12.57 5.81
C GLY A 131 -7.59 12.33 4.73
N LEU A 132 -7.90 11.08 4.38
CA LEU A 132 -8.81 10.74 3.28
C LEU A 132 -10.30 10.77 3.64
N PHE A 133 -10.63 10.80 4.94
CA PHE A 133 -12.00 10.70 5.40
C PHE A 133 -12.84 11.94 5.07
N ARG A 134 -14.04 11.71 4.54
CA ARG A 134 -15.13 12.69 4.46
C ARG A 134 -16.46 11.98 4.78
N PRO A 135 -17.34 12.62 5.56
CA PRO A 135 -18.66 12.06 5.80
C PRO A 135 -19.46 12.04 4.49
N VAL A 136 -20.35 11.05 4.35
CA VAL A 136 -21.05 10.76 3.08
C VAL A 136 -21.77 11.98 2.50
N GLN A 137 -22.31 12.86 3.34
CA GLN A 137 -23.03 14.07 2.93
C GLN A 137 -22.12 15.12 2.27
N LYS A 138 -20.80 14.95 2.34
CA LYS A 138 -19.79 15.79 1.67
C LYS A 138 -19.26 15.15 0.38
N LEU A 139 -19.72 13.95 0.03
CA LEU A 139 -19.32 13.21 -1.15
C LEU A 139 -20.40 13.28 -2.24
N GLU A 140 -19.96 13.47 -3.47
CA GLU A 140 -20.76 13.49 -4.69
C GLU A 140 -20.26 12.41 -5.66
N GLU A 141 -21.08 12.06 -6.65
CA GLU A 141 -20.72 11.09 -7.70
C GLU A 141 -20.21 9.74 -7.15
N CYS A 142 -20.83 9.29 -6.06
CA CYS A 142 -20.31 8.20 -5.24
C CYS A 142 -20.30 6.82 -5.94
N SER A 143 -19.38 5.98 -5.47
CA SER A 143 -19.31 4.54 -5.70
C SER A 143 -19.20 3.81 -4.36
N ASN A 144 -19.76 2.60 -4.28
CA ASN A 144 -19.63 1.75 -3.09
C ASN A 144 -18.40 0.86 -3.25
N VAL A 145 -17.61 0.78 -2.19
CA VAL A 145 -16.46 -0.11 -2.10
C VAL A 145 -16.80 -1.23 -1.13
N ARG A 146 -16.68 -2.47 -1.61
CA ARG A 146 -16.69 -3.66 -0.77
C ARG A 146 -15.26 -4.18 -0.66
N LEU A 147 -14.74 -4.22 0.56
CA LEU A 147 -13.42 -4.74 0.89
C LEU A 147 -13.56 -5.96 1.79
N THR A 148 -12.96 -7.08 1.39
CA THR A 148 -12.76 -8.25 2.24
C THR A 148 -11.28 -8.36 2.53
N VAL A 149 -10.91 -8.31 3.81
CA VAL A 149 -9.54 -8.55 4.28
C VAL A 149 -9.48 -9.96 4.83
N ALA A 150 -8.67 -10.81 4.22
CA ALA A 150 -8.48 -12.20 4.62
C ALA A 150 -7.00 -12.49 4.85
N GLU A 151 -6.68 -13.28 5.87
CA GLU A 151 -5.30 -13.72 6.11
C GLU A 151 -5.07 -15.09 5.50
N LEU A 152 -4.00 -15.23 4.71
CA LEU A 152 -3.53 -16.51 4.20
C LEU A 152 -2.37 -17.02 5.06
N ARG A 153 -2.72 -17.68 6.16
CA ARG A 153 -1.77 -18.24 7.12
C ARG A 153 -1.56 -19.75 6.88
N PRO A 154 -0.31 -20.22 6.66
CA PRO A 154 -0.03 -21.65 6.66
C PRO A 154 -0.30 -22.31 8.03
N ASP A 155 -0.78 -23.56 8.05
CA ASP A 155 -1.19 -24.23 9.30
C ASP A 155 -0.06 -24.32 10.36
N GLN A 156 1.19 -24.46 9.92
CA GLN A 156 2.38 -24.58 10.78
C GLN A 156 3.15 -23.26 10.94
N TRP A 157 2.55 -22.12 10.58
CA TRP A 157 3.24 -20.84 10.54
C TRP A 157 3.86 -20.44 11.89
N SER A 158 3.13 -20.62 12.98
CA SER A 158 3.62 -20.24 14.32
C SER A 158 4.88 -21.01 14.73
N GLU A 159 5.01 -22.28 14.31
CA GLU A 159 6.21 -23.08 14.57
C GLU A 159 7.41 -22.57 13.76
N LEU A 160 7.18 -22.17 12.52
CA LEU A 160 8.19 -21.59 11.63
C LEU A 160 8.70 -20.24 12.15
N GLU A 161 7.81 -19.40 12.68
CA GLU A 161 8.17 -18.11 13.31
C GLU A 161 9.07 -18.32 14.53
N HIS A 162 8.74 -19.27 15.41
CA HIS A 162 9.54 -19.56 16.61
C HIS A 162 10.93 -20.11 16.29
N ARG A 163 11.07 -20.97 15.26
CA ARG A 163 12.38 -21.51 14.84
C ARG A 163 13.30 -20.41 14.30
N SER A 164 12.73 -19.46 13.56
CA SER A 164 13.46 -18.34 12.96
C SER A 164 13.88 -17.27 13.98
N SER A 165 13.14 -17.15 15.09
CA SER A 165 13.36 -16.14 16.15
C SER A 165 14.38 -16.54 17.23
N THR A 166 15.30 -17.49 16.96
CA THR A 166 16.28 -17.99 17.95
C THR A 166 17.40 -16.99 18.32
N HIS A 167 17.27 -15.72 17.94
CA HIS A 167 17.96 -14.60 18.57
C HIS A 167 16.95 -13.63 19.21
N GLU A 168 16.88 -13.68 20.55
CA GLU A 168 16.29 -12.75 21.53
C GLU A 168 15.08 -11.88 21.10
N THR A 169 13.89 -12.23 21.60
CA THR A 169 13.11 -11.38 22.54
C THR A 169 11.85 -12.09 23.02
N THR A 170 11.57 -11.99 24.32
CA THR A 170 10.33 -12.43 24.96
C THR A 170 9.17 -11.52 24.55
N LYS A 171 8.13 -12.07 23.90
CA LYS A 171 6.80 -11.42 23.79
C LYS A 171 5.74 -12.29 24.45
N GLU A 172 4.88 -11.63 25.23
CA GLU A 172 3.74 -12.22 25.94
C GLU A 172 2.67 -12.75 24.97
N PRO A 173 1.89 -13.78 25.36
CA PRO A 173 0.86 -14.35 24.51
C PRO A 173 -0.36 -13.43 24.40
N ASN A 174 -0.68 -12.99 23.18
CA ASN A 174 -1.92 -12.26 22.89
C ASN A 174 -3.14 -13.19 22.99
N VAL A 175 -4.16 -12.73 23.72
CA VAL A 175 -5.46 -13.39 23.87
C VAL A 175 -6.23 -13.31 22.55
N VAL A 176 -6.49 -14.46 21.95
CA VAL A 176 -7.26 -14.59 20.69
C VAL A 176 -8.76 -14.53 21.02
N SER A 177 -9.46 -13.53 20.46
CA SER A 177 -10.92 -13.43 20.57
C SER A 177 -11.63 -14.34 19.55
N GLU A 178 -12.82 -14.85 19.88
CA GLU A 178 -13.58 -15.81 19.06
C GLU A 178 -14.01 -15.28 17.66
N GLN A 179 -13.93 -13.98 17.38
CA GLN A 179 -14.19 -13.45 16.04
C GLN A 179 -12.96 -13.55 15.11
N SER A 180 -11.73 -13.59 15.64
CA SER A 180 -10.54 -13.71 14.78
C SER A 180 -10.33 -15.13 14.25
N CYS A 181 -10.99 -16.13 14.83
CA CYS A 181 -10.84 -17.53 14.41
C CYS A 181 -11.66 -17.90 13.16
N LEU A 182 -12.61 -17.06 12.72
CA LEU A 182 -13.35 -17.27 11.48
C LEU A 182 -12.48 -17.03 10.23
N PHE A 183 -11.45 -16.19 10.33
CA PHE A 183 -10.57 -15.80 9.22
C PHE A 183 -9.15 -16.38 9.31
N SER A 184 -8.84 -17.19 10.33
CA SER A 184 -7.46 -17.63 10.60
C SER A 184 -6.97 -18.79 9.73
N SER A 185 -7.84 -19.41 8.92
CA SER A 185 -7.51 -20.56 8.07
C SER A 185 -8.26 -20.43 6.75
N TYR A 186 -7.52 -20.49 5.64
CA TYR A 186 -8.07 -20.32 4.29
C TYR A 186 -9.08 -21.39 3.91
N GLN A 187 -9.04 -22.55 4.56
CA GLN A 187 -10.04 -23.60 4.40
C GLN A 187 -11.45 -23.13 4.84
N LYS A 188 -11.56 -22.10 5.68
CA LYS A 188 -12.85 -21.52 6.10
C LYS A 188 -13.39 -20.47 5.13
N TRP A 189 -12.55 -19.53 4.69
CA TRP A 189 -12.99 -18.43 3.84
C TRP A 189 -12.83 -18.69 2.33
N GLY A 190 -11.94 -19.60 1.94
CA GLY A 190 -11.69 -19.99 0.54
C GLY A 190 -12.94 -20.49 -0.20
N PRO A 191 -13.81 -21.32 0.41
CA PRO A 191 -15.08 -21.69 -0.21
C PRO A 191 -15.99 -20.49 -0.51
N HIS A 192 -16.04 -19.49 0.36
CA HIS A 192 -16.82 -18.26 0.12
C HIS A 192 -16.22 -17.44 -1.03
N LEU A 193 -14.89 -17.45 -1.18
CA LEU A 193 -14.22 -16.83 -2.32
C LEU A 193 -14.57 -17.55 -3.63
N ASN A 194 -14.62 -18.89 -3.65
CA ASN A 194 -15.08 -19.62 -4.82
C ASN A 194 -16.53 -19.25 -5.20
N ASP A 195 -17.43 -19.17 -4.22
CA ASP A 195 -18.83 -18.76 -4.46
C ASP A 195 -18.92 -17.32 -5.00
N LEU A 196 -18.09 -16.41 -4.48
CA LEU A 196 -17.99 -15.03 -4.94
C LEU A 196 -17.54 -14.94 -6.40
N LEU A 197 -16.60 -15.78 -6.82
CA LEU A 197 -15.97 -15.73 -8.14
C LEU A 197 -16.68 -16.58 -9.19
N ASN A 198 -17.57 -17.48 -8.77
CA ASN A 198 -18.23 -18.40 -9.67
C ASN A 198 -19.07 -17.63 -10.72
N GLY A 199 -18.63 -17.72 -11.98
CA GLY A 199 -19.28 -17.02 -13.10
C GLY A 199 -18.96 -15.52 -13.19
N ARG A 200 -18.09 -14.97 -12.33
CA ARG A 200 -17.68 -13.56 -12.35
C ARG A 200 -16.24 -13.41 -12.88
N PRO A 201 -15.97 -12.40 -13.72
CA PRO A 201 -14.62 -12.08 -14.13
C PRO A 201 -13.86 -11.44 -12.97
N TYR A 202 -12.60 -11.85 -12.79
CA TYR A 202 -11.76 -11.31 -11.74
C TYR A 202 -10.29 -11.21 -12.18
N ILE A 203 -9.58 -10.31 -11.51
CA ILE A 203 -8.14 -10.11 -11.60
C ILE A 203 -7.51 -10.82 -10.41
N LEU A 204 -6.53 -11.67 -10.67
CA LEU A 204 -5.61 -12.16 -9.64
C LEU A 204 -4.36 -11.28 -9.68
N ASP A 205 -4.23 -10.43 -8.68
CA ASP A 205 -3.11 -9.51 -8.53
C ASP A 205 -2.18 -10.02 -7.42
N ILE A 206 -0.88 -10.02 -7.68
CA ILE A 206 0.14 -10.63 -6.81
C ILE A 206 1.34 -9.69 -6.72
N ASP A 207 1.59 -9.13 -5.55
CA ASP A 207 2.93 -8.62 -5.23
C ASP A 207 3.80 -9.79 -4.76
N LEU A 208 5.04 -9.84 -5.25
CA LEU A 208 6.00 -10.85 -4.82
C LEU A 208 6.50 -10.62 -3.39
N ASP A 209 6.35 -9.42 -2.86
CA ASP A 209 6.65 -9.13 -1.46
C ASP A 209 5.72 -9.89 -0.48
N PHE A 210 4.59 -10.43 -0.96
CA PHE A 210 3.69 -11.31 -0.21
C PHE A 210 4.42 -12.52 0.39
N PHE A 211 5.49 -12.99 -0.28
CA PHE A 211 6.27 -14.15 0.16
C PHE A 211 7.39 -13.78 1.14
N SER A 212 7.86 -12.54 1.09
CA SER A 212 8.92 -11.99 1.93
C SER A 212 8.98 -10.49 1.69
N THR A 213 8.88 -9.68 2.74
CA THR A 213 8.82 -8.22 2.61
C THR A 213 9.86 -7.55 3.48
N ALA A 214 10.44 -6.47 2.98
CA ALA A 214 11.40 -5.62 3.66
C ALA A 214 10.81 -4.22 3.79
N ASN A 215 10.82 -3.65 4.98
CA ASN A 215 10.67 -2.20 5.13
C ASN A 215 11.93 -1.48 4.59
N PRO A 216 11.85 -0.75 3.45
CA PRO A 216 13.00 -0.10 2.83
C PRO A 216 13.56 1.07 3.67
N PHE A 217 12.79 1.56 4.64
CA PHE A 217 13.20 2.64 5.52
C PHE A 217 13.97 2.18 6.77
N ARG A 218 14.23 0.88 6.93
CA ARG A 218 15.04 0.39 8.06
C ARG A 218 16.48 0.90 7.97
N GLY A 219 16.88 1.66 8.99
CA GLY A 219 18.20 2.28 9.05
C GLY A 219 18.38 3.44 8.06
N PHE A 220 17.28 4.00 7.56
CA PHE A 220 17.24 5.11 6.61
C PHE A 220 17.72 6.45 7.19
N LEU A 221 17.59 6.62 8.50
CA LEU A 221 18.10 7.77 9.26
C LEU A 221 18.88 7.32 10.48
N ALA A 222 19.57 8.26 11.14
CA ALA A 222 20.07 8.06 12.49
C ALA A 222 18.89 7.91 13.48
N ALA A 223 19.06 7.18 14.57
CA ALA A 223 17.97 6.87 15.50
C ALA A 223 17.32 8.13 16.09
N GLU A 224 18.12 9.15 16.40
CA GLU A 224 17.66 10.43 16.93
C GLU A 224 16.89 11.24 15.88
N ALA A 225 17.32 11.20 14.62
CA ALA A 225 16.65 11.85 13.50
C ALA A 225 15.33 11.13 13.14
N GLU A 226 15.29 9.80 13.20
CA GLU A 226 14.05 9.04 13.06
C GLU A 226 13.08 9.40 14.19
N GLN A 227 13.55 9.54 15.43
CA GLN A 227 12.68 9.93 16.54
C GLN A 227 12.12 11.36 16.39
N ALA A 228 12.92 12.28 15.84
CA ALA A 228 12.46 13.61 15.44
C ALA A 228 11.40 13.53 14.34
N LEU A 229 11.62 12.69 13.32
CA LEU A 229 10.65 12.47 12.25
C LEU A 229 9.33 11.92 12.79
N ARG A 230 9.37 10.94 13.71
CA ARG A 230 8.17 10.42 14.40
C ARG A 230 7.40 11.51 15.15
N ARG A 231 8.07 12.51 15.70
CA ARG A 231 7.38 13.65 16.38
C ARG A 231 6.71 14.58 15.36
N LEU A 232 7.37 14.87 14.24
CA LEU A 232 6.82 15.69 13.16
C LEU A 232 5.54 15.10 12.55
N TYR A 233 5.56 13.78 12.30
CA TYR A 233 4.43 13.07 11.69
C TYR A 233 3.45 12.50 12.70
N GLY A 234 3.71 12.65 14.00
CA GLY A 234 2.82 12.22 15.06
C GLY A 234 1.49 12.98 15.05
N TYR A 235 0.42 12.29 15.45
CA TYR A 235 -0.90 12.88 15.63
C TYR A 235 -1.49 12.50 16.99
N GLN A 236 -2.55 13.20 17.38
CA GLN A 236 -3.28 12.88 18.61
C GLN A 236 -4.36 11.85 18.29
N ALA A 237 -4.36 10.73 19.01
CA ALA A 237 -5.40 9.71 18.88
C ALA A 237 -6.79 10.30 19.13
N LEU A 238 -7.76 9.81 18.36
CA LEU A 238 -9.15 10.21 18.43
C LEU A 238 -9.79 9.79 19.77
N CYS A 239 -10.63 10.66 20.32
CA CYS A 239 -11.38 10.40 21.56
C CYS A 239 -12.78 9.79 21.31
N ASP A 240 -13.35 10.03 20.12
CA ASP A 240 -14.60 9.45 19.63
C ASP A 240 -14.56 9.32 18.10
N THR A 241 -15.54 8.62 17.54
CA THR A 241 -15.65 8.33 16.10
C THR A 241 -16.87 9.01 15.47
N THR A 242 -17.29 10.18 15.96
CA THR A 242 -18.38 10.92 15.31
C THR A 242 -17.90 11.53 13.99
N ASP A 243 -18.79 11.63 12.99
CA ASP A 243 -18.48 12.24 11.68
C ASP A 243 -17.79 13.61 11.78
N GLN A 244 -18.19 14.43 12.77
CA GLN A 244 -17.60 15.75 12.99
C GLN A 244 -16.16 15.66 13.50
N THR A 245 -15.92 14.83 14.51
CA THR A 245 -14.59 14.60 15.07
C THR A 245 -13.65 13.98 14.03
N LEU A 246 -14.12 13.00 13.26
CA LEU A 246 -13.35 12.37 12.17
C LEU A 246 -13.02 13.35 11.05
N LEU A 247 -13.97 14.21 10.67
CA LEU A 247 -13.75 15.24 9.65
C LEU A 247 -12.73 16.29 10.13
N GLU A 248 -12.82 16.73 11.38
CA GLU A 248 -11.86 17.68 11.96
C GLU A 248 -10.46 17.09 12.04
N PHE A 249 -10.35 15.84 12.49
CA PHE A 249 -9.10 15.09 12.51
C PHE A 249 -8.49 14.97 11.11
N SER A 250 -9.27 14.49 10.15
CA SER A 250 -8.82 14.30 8.77
C SER A 250 -8.35 15.60 8.12
N LYS A 251 -9.05 16.73 8.36
CA LYS A 251 -8.62 18.05 7.86
C LYS A 251 -7.34 18.55 8.52
N LYS A 252 -7.20 18.35 9.83
CA LYS A 252 -5.98 18.70 10.56
C LYS A 252 -4.80 17.87 10.05
N ARG A 253 -5.03 16.59 9.80
CA ARG A 253 -4.01 15.68 9.29
C ARG A 253 -3.57 16.02 7.87
N GLU A 254 -4.52 16.28 6.98
CA GLU A 254 -4.24 16.79 5.62
C GLU A 254 -3.41 18.08 5.68
N SER A 255 -3.82 19.06 6.51
CA SER A 255 -3.06 20.32 6.64
C SER A 255 -1.64 20.11 7.16
N GLN A 256 -1.43 19.17 8.09
CA GLN A 256 -0.11 18.82 8.61
C GLN A 256 0.76 18.15 7.53
N LEU A 257 0.21 17.19 6.78
CA LEU A 257 0.94 16.49 5.73
C LEU A 257 1.30 17.43 4.58
N ASP A 258 0.37 18.28 4.13
CA ASP A 258 0.60 19.29 3.09
C ASP A 258 1.70 20.28 3.53
N GLU A 259 1.67 20.76 4.78
CA GLU A 259 2.70 21.65 5.32
C GLU A 259 4.08 20.98 5.37
N LEU A 260 4.16 19.71 5.78
CA LEU A 260 5.41 18.97 5.82
C LEU A 260 5.94 18.67 4.41
N GLU A 261 5.06 18.28 3.47
CA GLU A 261 5.43 18.07 2.07
C GLU A 261 6.04 19.34 1.46
N ASP A 262 5.39 20.49 1.64
CA ASP A 262 5.89 21.79 1.17
C ASP A 262 7.28 22.12 1.74
N ILE A 263 7.48 21.88 3.04
CA ILE A 263 8.77 22.11 3.71
C ILE A 263 9.86 21.19 3.13
N PHE A 264 9.61 19.88 3.04
CA PHE A 264 10.60 18.94 2.53
C PHE A 264 10.87 19.14 1.03
N CYS A 265 9.88 19.59 0.25
CA CYS A 265 10.07 19.99 -1.15
C CYS A 265 10.99 21.21 -1.29
N GLN A 266 10.82 22.24 -0.45
CA GLN A 266 11.71 23.41 -0.49
C GLN A 266 13.13 23.04 -0.02
N LEU A 267 13.25 22.23 1.04
CA LEU A 267 14.53 21.70 1.50
C LEU A 267 15.27 20.92 0.41
N GLU A 268 14.55 20.07 -0.34
CA GLU A 268 15.11 19.37 -1.50
C GLU A 268 15.67 20.36 -2.52
N ASN A 269 14.88 21.35 -2.93
CA ASN A 269 15.29 22.30 -3.96
C ASN A 269 16.48 23.20 -3.54
N GLU A 270 16.55 23.59 -2.27
CA GLU A 270 17.57 24.50 -1.77
C GLU A 270 18.87 23.79 -1.35
N TYR A 271 18.76 22.62 -0.72
CA TYR A 271 19.88 21.98 -0.02
C TYR A 271 20.26 20.62 -0.61
N HIS A 272 19.44 19.99 -1.44
CA HIS A 272 19.80 18.76 -2.14
C HIS A 272 20.72 19.04 -3.35
N VAL A 273 21.88 19.63 -3.08
CA VAL A 273 22.96 19.83 -4.07
C VAL A 273 24.09 18.86 -3.76
N LYS A 274 24.44 18.01 -4.76
CA LYS A 274 25.57 17.07 -4.76
C LYS A 274 26.92 17.79 -4.76
N SER A 275 27.21 18.58 -3.72
CA SER A 275 28.51 19.23 -3.53
C SER A 275 29.19 18.66 -2.28
N ASP A 276 30.50 18.50 -2.35
CA ASP A 276 31.32 17.94 -1.27
C ASP A 276 31.39 18.83 -0.01
N GLN A 277 30.81 20.03 -0.05
CA GLN A 277 30.82 21.02 1.03
C GLN A 277 29.41 21.34 1.49
N GLN A 278 28.80 20.44 2.26
CA GLN A 278 27.57 20.74 2.98
C GLN A 278 27.93 21.28 4.38
N LYS A 279 27.43 22.49 4.69
CA LYS A 279 27.55 23.08 6.02
C LYS A 279 26.39 22.61 6.88
N ALA A 280 26.59 22.64 8.20
CA ALA A 280 25.48 22.48 9.12
C ALA A 280 24.51 23.66 8.94
N LEU A 281 23.21 23.37 8.88
CA LEU A 281 22.18 24.39 8.94
C LEU A 281 22.03 24.88 10.37
N SER A 282 21.66 26.15 10.50
CA SER A 282 21.21 26.80 11.72
C SER A 282 19.70 27.05 11.66
N LEU A 283 19.09 27.44 12.79
CA LEU A 283 17.69 27.88 12.79
C LEU A 283 17.48 29.09 11.89
N ASP A 284 18.43 30.01 11.81
CA ASP A 284 18.34 31.19 10.93
C ASP A 284 18.29 30.76 9.46
N ASP A 285 19.11 29.77 9.05
CA ASP A 285 19.06 29.21 7.69
C ASP A 285 17.68 28.58 7.38
N LEU A 286 17.09 27.85 8.34
CA LEU A 286 15.73 27.28 8.16
C LEU A 286 14.65 28.36 8.08
N MET A 287 14.80 29.48 8.79
CA MET A 287 13.82 30.58 8.75
C MET A 287 13.84 31.36 7.44
N GLU A 288 14.87 31.19 6.61
CA GLU A 288 14.89 31.73 5.24
C GLU A 288 14.00 30.93 4.28
N ILE A 289 13.65 29.69 4.63
CA ILE A 289 12.74 28.84 3.85
C ILE A 289 11.31 29.36 4.02
N GLU A 290 10.66 29.74 2.91
CA GLU A 290 9.33 30.36 2.91
C GLU A 290 8.31 29.47 3.61
N ALA A 291 8.29 28.16 3.28
CA ALA A 291 7.38 27.19 3.90
C ALA A 291 7.54 27.12 5.43
N ILE A 292 8.78 27.13 5.93
CA ILE A 292 9.04 27.08 7.37
C ILE A 292 8.67 28.41 8.04
N SER A 293 8.97 29.54 7.40
CA SER A 293 8.67 30.88 7.94
C SER A 293 7.17 31.15 8.13
N HIS A 294 6.34 30.48 7.34
CA HIS A 294 4.88 30.54 7.41
C HIS A 294 4.25 29.33 8.09
N SER A 295 5.07 28.41 8.59
CA SER A 295 4.58 27.17 9.19
C SER A 295 3.93 27.39 10.55
N SER A 296 3.04 26.47 10.91
CA SER A 296 2.37 26.33 12.19
C SER A 296 3.21 25.59 13.24
N LEU A 297 4.43 25.19 12.87
CA LEU A 297 5.33 24.39 13.70
C LEU A 297 5.79 25.16 14.93
N ASP A 298 5.82 24.47 16.07
CA ASP A 298 6.40 25.02 17.28
C ASP A 298 7.94 24.95 17.27
N LYS A 299 8.55 25.59 18.26
CA LYS A 299 10.02 25.63 18.38
C LYS A 299 10.66 24.23 18.43
N GLN A 300 10.02 23.27 19.09
CA GLN A 300 10.56 21.91 19.20
C GLN A 300 10.55 21.20 17.86
N LEU A 301 9.48 21.35 17.07
CA LEU A 301 9.37 20.76 15.74
C LEU A 301 10.35 21.41 14.74
N LEU A 302 10.63 22.71 14.88
CA LEU A 302 11.69 23.38 14.11
C LEU A 302 13.09 22.84 14.46
N GLU A 303 13.37 22.60 15.74
CA GLU A 303 14.61 21.95 16.18
C GLU A 303 14.71 20.50 15.67
N ASP A 304 13.58 19.80 15.56
CA ASP A 304 13.50 18.44 15.00
C ASP A 304 13.79 18.43 13.49
N ILE A 305 13.24 19.38 12.70
CA ILE A 305 13.59 19.56 11.29
C ILE A 305 15.08 19.84 11.14
N LEU A 306 15.64 20.71 11.98
CA LEU A 306 17.05 21.05 11.96
C LEU A 306 17.94 19.82 12.22
N LEU A 307 17.56 18.99 13.19
CA LEU A 307 18.25 17.75 13.50
C LEU A 307 18.24 16.78 12.30
N ILE A 308 17.07 16.61 11.67
CA ILE A 308 16.91 15.75 10.50
C ILE A 308 17.78 16.26 9.35
N CYS A 309 17.72 17.57 9.04
CA CYS A 309 18.50 18.17 7.96
C CYS A 309 19.99 17.97 8.18
N ASN A 310 20.49 18.26 9.38
CA ASN A 310 21.90 18.07 9.69
C ASN A 310 22.31 16.59 9.68
N SER A 311 21.42 15.67 10.04
CA SER A 311 21.68 14.23 9.92
C SER A 311 21.85 13.79 8.46
N VAL A 312 21.02 14.31 7.55
CA VAL A 312 21.08 13.98 6.12
C VAL A 312 22.29 14.63 5.44
N LEU A 313 22.58 15.89 5.76
CA LEU A 313 23.62 16.67 5.09
C LEU A 313 25.05 16.34 5.56
N LEU A 314 25.23 16.07 6.85
CA LEU A 314 26.57 16.01 7.44
C LEU A 314 27.10 14.59 7.61
N ASP A 315 26.23 13.60 7.77
CA ASP A 315 26.65 12.22 7.91
C ASP A 315 26.84 11.57 6.53
N PRO A 316 28.06 11.14 6.18
CA PRO A 316 28.32 10.49 4.89
C PRO A 316 27.46 9.24 4.64
N LYS A 317 26.95 8.59 5.69
CA LYS A 317 26.07 7.43 5.57
C LYS A 317 24.72 7.77 4.93
N TYR A 318 24.21 8.99 5.14
CA TYR A 318 22.88 9.40 4.73
C TYR A 318 22.88 10.41 3.57
N ARG A 319 24.04 10.68 2.96
CA ARG A 319 24.19 11.70 1.91
C ARG A 319 23.39 11.41 0.63
N GLU A 320 23.08 10.14 0.34
CA GLU A 320 22.24 9.75 -0.81
C GLU A 320 20.74 9.81 -0.48
N VAL A 321 20.36 10.08 0.77
CA VAL A 321 18.97 10.27 1.18
C VAL A 321 18.51 11.67 0.73
N THR A 322 17.44 11.70 -0.05
CA THR A 322 16.76 12.95 -0.42
C THR A 322 15.80 13.39 0.68
N PHE A 323 15.52 14.70 0.76
CA PHE A 323 14.52 15.23 1.68
C PHE A 323 13.11 14.74 1.32
N LEU A 324 12.82 14.51 0.05
CA LEU A 324 11.57 13.90 -0.39
C LEU A 324 11.42 12.45 0.11
N GLN A 325 12.49 11.65 0.09
CA GLN A 325 12.43 10.31 0.68
C GLN A 325 12.28 10.36 2.21
N VAL A 326 12.83 11.38 2.88
CA VAL A 326 12.58 11.59 4.33
C VAL A 326 11.11 11.92 4.58
N HIS A 327 10.49 12.76 3.74
CA HIS A 327 9.05 13.02 3.81
C HIS A 327 8.25 11.72 3.64
N ASN A 328 8.53 10.95 2.58
CA ASN A 328 7.88 9.67 2.33
C ASN A 328 8.04 8.71 3.51
N PHE A 329 9.24 8.63 4.11
CA PHE A 329 9.45 7.83 5.32
C PHE A 329 8.53 8.31 6.46
N GLY A 330 8.48 9.62 6.69
CA GLY A 330 7.62 10.24 7.70
C GLY A 330 6.15 9.85 7.58
N CYS A 331 5.63 9.82 6.35
CA CYS A 331 4.25 9.40 6.07
C CYS A 331 3.95 7.95 6.50
N THR A 332 4.98 7.11 6.70
CA THR A 332 4.83 5.71 7.11
C THR A 332 4.95 5.48 8.62
N LEU A 333 5.18 6.54 9.41
CA LEU A 333 5.48 6.47 10.85
C LEU A 333 4.29 6.77 11.76
N ASP A 334 3.08 6.78 11.22
CA ASP A 334 1.91 7.42 11.82
C ASP A 334 0.96 6.46 12.57
N ASP A 335 0.59 5.31 12.00
CA ASP A 335 -0.33 4.34 12.62
C ASP A 335 0.32 2.97 12.86
N THR A 336 0.50 2.21 11.78
CA THR A 336 1.02 0.85 11.82
C THR A 336 2.39 0.83 11.15
N GLU A 337 3.41 0.31 11.84
CA GLU A 337 4.75 0.15 11.25
C GLU A 337 4.64 -0.65 9.95
N LEU A 338 5.33 -0.20 8.90
CA LEU A 338 5.39 -0.94 7.65
C LEU A 338 5.86 -2.38 7.88
N PRO A 339 5.22 -3.35 7.20
CA PRO A 339 5.64 -4.74 7.21
C PRO A 339 7.16 -4.90 7.03
N HIS A 340 7.76 -5.74 7.88
CA HIS A 340 9.11 -6.24 7.67
C HIS A 340 9.19 -7.68 8.14
N HIS A 341 9.32 -8.59 7.18
CA HIS A 341 9.44 -10.01 7.41
C HIS A 341 10.25 -10.67 6.29
N ILE A 342 11.56 -10.82 6.52
CA ILE A 342 12.43 -11.58 5.62
C ILE A 342 12.22 -13.08 5.87
N SER A 343 11.48 -13.72 4.98
CA SER A 343 11.12 -15.13 5.09
C SER A 343 12.32 -16.05 4.83
N THR A 344 12.43 -17.12 5.61
CA THR A 344 13.32 -18.26 5.35
C THR A 344 12.82 -19.10 4.17
N GLU A 345 13.68 -19.95 3.60
CA GLU A 345 13.28 -20.87 2.52
C GLU A 345 12.11 -21.80 2.92
N GLU A 346 12.06 -22.26 4.17
CA GLU A 346 10.97 -23.07 4.70
C GLU A 346 9.65 -22.29 4.74
N GLN A 347 9.70 -21.02 5.18
CA GLN A 347 8.53 -20.14 5.24
C GLN A 347 8.00 -19.82 3.84
N VAL A 348 8.88 -19.44 2.90
CA VAL A 348 8.51 -19.20 1.50
C VAL A 348 7.86 -20.45 0.90
N SER A 349 8.46 -21.63 1.12
CA SER A 349 7.91 -22.90 0.64
C SER A 349 6.52 -23.18 1.22
N SER A 350 6.31 -22.89 2.50
CA SER A 350 5.01 -23.05 3.17
C SER A 350 3.95 -22.10 2.59
N LEU A 351 4.31 -20.84 2.35
CA LEU A 351 3.44 -19.84 1.72
C LEU A 351 3.09 -20.21 0.28
N LEU A 352 4.07 -20.59 -0.54
CA LEU A 352 3.84 -21.03 -1.93
C LEU A 352 2.91 -22.25 -2.00
N ASN A 353 3.07 -23.21 -1.09
CA ASN A 353 2.15 -24.36 -1.01
C ASN A 353 0.74 -23.93 -0.60
N THR A 354 0.61 -23.00 0.34
CA THR A 354 -0.69 -22.49 0.80
C THR A 354 -1.38 -21.65 -0.28
N PHE A 355 -0.61 -20.84 -1.01
CA PHE A 355 -1.05 -20.11 -2.20
C PHE A 355 -1.56 -21.06 -3.28
N LYS A 356 -0.82 -22.14 -3.58
CA LYS A 356 -1.26 -23.17 -4.51
C LYS A 356 -2.60 -23.77 -4.08
N SER A 357 -2.75 -24.15 -2.80
CA SER A 357 -4.02 -24.69 -2.28
C SER A 357 -5.18 -23.70 -2.39
N LEU A 358 -4.93 -22.40 -2.21
CA LEU A 358 -5.93 -21.36 -2.44
C LEU A 358 -6.36 -21.32 -3.92
N LEU A 359 -5.41 -21.38 -4.86
CA LEU A 359 -5.71 -21.40 -6.30
C LEU A 359 -6.47 -22.64 -6.75
N GLU A 360 -6.37 -23.75 -6.01
CA GLU A 360 -7.17 -24.97 -6.24
C GLU A 360 -8.65 -24.77 -5.87
N LEU A 361 -8.97 -23.82 -4.99
CA LEU A 361 -10.33 -23.54 -4.55
C LEU A 361 -11.07 -22.55 -5.46
N VAL A 362 -10.36 -21.69 -6.18
CA VAL A 362 -10.96 -20.61 -6.98
C VAL A 362 -10.97 -20.94 -8.49
N PRO A 363 -11.94 -20.39 -9.26
CA PRO A 363 -11.98 -20.60 -10.70
C PRO A 363 -10.77 -19.96 -11.40
N ARG A 364 -10.64 -20.16 -12.72
CA ARG A 364 -9.57 -19.54 -13.50
C ARG A 364 -9.73 -18.00 -13.53
N PRO A 365 -8.68 -17.21 -13.25
CA PRO A 365 -8.72 -15.76 -13.38
C PRO A 365 -8.89 -15.31 -14.83
N THR A 366 -9.37 -14.08 -15.02
CA THR A 366 -9.50 -13.48 -16.36
C THR A 366 -8.15 -12.97 -16.86
N ILE A 367 -7.40 -12.30 -15.97
CA ILE A 367 -6.00 -11.92 -16.16
C ILE A 367 -5.26 -12.07 -14.82
N VAL A 368 -3.94 -12.16 -14.88
CA VAL A 368 -3.05 -12.06 -13.72
C VAL A 368 -2.17 -10.83 -13.88
N THR A 369 -1.97 -10.10 -12.80
CA THR A 369 -0.98 -9.02 -12.67
C THR A 369 0.01 -9.40 -11.58
N ILE A 370 1.29 -9.11 -11.80
CA ILE A 370 2.37 -9.39 -10.86
C ILE A 370 3.22 -8.13 -10.71
N ALA A 371 3.37 -7.64 -9.49
CA ALA A 371 4.35 -6.61 -9.14
C ALA A 371 5.60 -7.29 -8.56
N ARG A 372 6.77 -6.83 -9.00
CA ARG A 372 8.06 -7.34 -8.49
C ARG A 372 8.48 -6.61 -7.21
N SER A 373 8.17 -5.31 -7.12
CA SER A 373 8.45 -4.45 -5.96
C SER A 373 9.86 -4.60 -5.42
N SER A 374 10.83 -4.80 -6.31
CA SER A 374 12.23 -5.06 -5.95
C SER A 374 13.11 -3.82 -6.06
N LEU A 375 12.76 -2.89 -6.96
CA LEU A 375 13.46 -1.61 -7.10
C LEU A 375 13.06 -0.56 -6.06
N ASP A 376 11.84 -0.63 -5.52
CA ASP A 376 11.38 0.21 -4.39
C ASP A 376 11.81 -0.38 -3.02
N GLY A 377 12.26 -1.63 -3.01
CA GLY A 377 12.92 -2.28 -1.88
C GLY A 377 11.98 -3.07 -0.96
N TYR A 378 10.71 -3.28 -1.33
CA TYR A 378 9.77 -4.06 -0.54
C TYR A 378 9.99 -5.57 -0.69
N CYS A 379 10.11 -6.09 -1.91
CA CYS A 379 10.50 -7.47 -2.17
C CYS A 379 12.04 -7.60 -2.19
N PRO A 380 12.63 -8.58 -1.47
CA PRO A 380 14.08 -8.79 -1.48
C PRO A 380 14.67 -9.03 -2.88
N LEU A 381 15.55 -8.13 -3.31
CA LEU A 381 16.17 -8.12 -4.64
C LEU A 381 16.88 -9.45 -5.00
N ASN A 382 17.45 -10.13 -4.01
CA ASN A 382 18.14 -11.40 -4.21
C ASN A 382 17.20 -12.61 -4.40
N ALA A 383 15.90 -12.46 -4.11
CA ALA A 383 14.94 -13.54 -4.13
C ALA A 383 13.79 -13.35 -5.16
N VAL A 384 13.53 -12.11 -5.59
CA VAL A 384 12.42 -11.74 -6.49
C VAL A 384 12.33 -12.63 -7.74
N ASP A 385 13.45 -12.91 -8.41
CA ASP A 385 13.46 -13.74 -9.61
C ASP A 385 13.06 -15.20 -9.33
N GLN A 386 13.37 -15.71 -8.14
CA GLN A 386 12.96 -17.05 -7.71
C GLN A 386 11.46 -17.08 -7.41
N TYR A 387 10.96 -16.09 -6.66
CA TYR A 387 9.53 -15.99 -6.35
C TYR A 387 8.68 -15.87 -7.61
N GLN A 388 9.10 -15.03 -8.56
CA GLN A 388 8.44 -14.90 -9.86
C GLN A 388 8.38 -16.24 -10.60
N ARG A 389 9.50 -16.98 -10.68
CA ARG A 389 9.54 -18.30 -11.35
C ARG A 389 8.60 -19.31 -10.68
N ASP A 390 8.57 -19.35 -9.35
CA ASP A 390 7.76 -20.31 -8.61
C ASP A 390 6.26 -19.99 -8.74
N VAL A 391 5.88 -18.71 -8.63
CA VAL A 391 4.51 -18.25 -8.86
C VAL A 391 4.06 -18.58 -10.28
N LEU A 392 4.85 -18.27 -11.31
CA LEU A 392 4.52 -18.59 -12.70
C LEU A 392 4.37 -20.09 -12.92
N LYS A 393 5.22 -20.92 -12.30
CA LYS A 393 5.11 -22.38 -12.37
C LYS A 393 3.83 -22.88 -11.71
N ILE A 394 3.43 -22.32 -10.58
CA ILE A 394 2.16 -22.65 -9.92
C ILE A 394 0.98 -22.28 -10.81
N LEU A 395 0.98 -21.06 -11.37
CA LEU A 395 -0.07 -20.58 -12.28
C LEU A 395 -0.19 -21.45 -13.53
N GLU A 396 0.94 -21.83 -14.15
CA GLU A 396 0.95 -22.68 -15.34
C GLU A 396 0.45 -24.10 -15.03
N ASN A 397 0.83 -24.68 -13.89
CA ASN A 397 0.32 -25.99 -13.47
C ASN A 397 -1.19 -25.96 -13.20
N GLN A 398 -1.70 -24.89 -12.60
CA GLN A 398 -3.10 -24.79 -12.20
C GLN A 398 -4.02 -24.38 -13.36
N TYR A 399 -3.57 -23.46 -14.21
CA TYR A 399 -4.38 -22.86 -15.26
C TYR A 399 -3.88 -23.15 -16.69
N GLY A 400 -2.80 -23.91 -16.86
CA GLY A 400 -2.23 -24.21 -18.17
C GLY A 400 -1.45 -23.05 -18.77
N SER A 401 -1.30 -23.04 -20.10
CA SER A 401 -0.44 -22.09 -20.82
C SER A 401 -0.67 -20.62 -20.42
N LEU A 402 0.43 -19.93 -20.15
CA LEU A 402 0.47 -18.51 -19.84
C LEU A 402 0.86 -17.68 -21.07
N LEU A 403 0.28 -16.49 -21.21
CA LEU A 403 0.69 -15.46 -22.17
C LEU A 403 1.37 -14.33 -21.38
N LEU A 404 2.69 -14.39 -21.31
CA LEU A 404 3.49 -13.48 -20.49
C LEU A 404 3.74 -12.16 -21.21
N THR A 405 3.60 -11.05 -20.50
CA THR A 405 4.14 -9.73 -20.84
C THR A 405 4.99 -9.28 -19.66
N GLN A 406 6.28 -9.10 -19.89
CA GLN A 406 7.23 -8.59 -18.90
C GLN A 406 7.55 -7.14 -19.26
N ASP A 407 7.26 -6.23 -18.34
CA ASP A 407 7.46 -4.78 -18.48
C ASP A 407 8.24 -4.27 -17.26
N TYR A 408 9.45 -4.79 -17.16
CA TYR A 408 10.48 -4.46 -16.19
C TYR A 408 11.82 -4.83 -16.83
N ASP A 409 12.84 -3.99 -16.66
CA ASP A 409 14.18 -4.16 -17.26
C ASP A 409 15.21 -4.61 -16.23
#